data_AF-A0A821T3Z6-F1
#
_entry.id   AF-A0A821T3Z6-F1
#
_cell.length_a   1.000
_cell.length_b   1.000
_cell.length_c   1.000
_cell.angle_alpha   90.00
_cell.angle_beta   90.00
_cell.angle_gamma   90.00
#
_symmetry.space_group_name_H-M   'P 1'
#
loop_
_entity.id
_entity.type
_entity.pdbx_description
1 polymer ?
#
loop_
_entity_poly.entity_id
_entity_poly.type
_entity_poly.pdbx_seq_one_letter_code
_entity_poly.pdbx_strand_id
1 'polypeptide(L)'
;MCTEKGCSVSVHTTLNKELICLNGVHNHLSSPEQLEAKLVRNKMKKRILTETIPITKIYDEEIVKAKLSKSAAAILPTVIEYRSNMSKTRRKITSVIPSTVMIEIPELYQQTLSNERFLTIDLFLKRGQDRILVFASNQQLELLFEFCMEDLRVAFCLLPNKRGKTYTALMEQLKEQVNIVGKQFNPKRFVTDYEPGLMPILEQEFPKALHSDCMFHFNQVIHRKITAFGLSRDYLHNESIRDQCRQLMASSLTPIDEVKNQFKRLQTIMSTLLGDLLLYFKHQWMYGVVSIEMWNFHNVDHRTNNTSETYNLRFATRLSRKHPNVWSFIQLIQCEHVRFEHTLIQLDAGASIPKQSKKKQKLFK
;
A
#
# COMPACT_ATOMS: atom_id res chain seq x y z
N MET A 1 29.27 4.78 33.82
CA MET A 1 28.42 5.75 34.56
C MET A 1 27.73 5.03 35.70
N CYS A 2 27.90 5.53 36.92
CA CYS A 2 27.17 5.03 38.09
C CYS A 2 25.65 5.21 37.93
N THR A 3 24.88 4.29 38.51
CA THR A 3 23.42 4.23 38.45
C THR A 3 22.73 4.60 39.76
N GLU A 4 23.47 4.71 40.86
CA GLU A 4 22.93 4.98 42.20
C GLU A 4 22.62 6.46 42.43
N LYS A 5 21.41 6.73 42.94
CA LYS A 5 20.97 8.08 43.29
C LYS A 5 21.63 8.49 44.61
N GLY A 6 22.30 9.65 44.64
CA GLY A 6 23.03 10.12 45.82
C GLY A 6 24.50 9.67 45.85
N CYS A 7 25.02 9.13 44.75
CA CYS A 7 26.44 8.86 44.61
C CYS A 7 27.25 10.17 44.58
N SER A 8 28.31 10.22 45.39
CA SER A 8 29.25 11.35 45.53
C SER A 8 30.20 11.56 44.36
N VAL A 9 30.11 10.74 43.31
CA VAL A 9 31.04 10.77 42.16
C VAL A 9 30.47 11.63 41.05
N SER A 10 31.24 12.62 40.60
CA SER A 10 30.93 13.43 39.43
C SER A 10 31.89 13.13 38.28
N VAL A 11 31.36 13.16 37.06
CA VAL A 11 32.12 12.91 35.83
C VAL A 11 31.90 14.10 34.92
N HIS A 12 32.99 14.77 34.53
CA HIS A 12 32.96 15.86 33.56
C HIS A 12 33.36 15.31 32.19
N THR A 13 32.52 15.56 31.19
CA THR A 13 32.78 15.14 29.81
C THR A 13 32.67 16.33 28.86
N THR A 14 33.40 16.27 27.74
CA THR A 14 33.20 17.19 26.62
C THR A 14 31.82 16.99 25.99
N LEU A 15 31.38 17.92 25.13
CA LEU A 15 30.16 17.76 24.32
C LEU A 15 30.21 16.49 23.44
N ASN A 16 31.41 16.03 23.08
CA ASN A 16 31.65 14.80 22.33
C ASN A 16 31.73 13.54 23.22
N LYS A 17 31.40 13.65 24.52
CA LYS A 17 31.42 12.57 25.52
C LYS A 17 32.82 12.00 25.81
N GLU A 18 33.87 12.77 25.55
CA GLU A 18 35.22 12.41 25.99
C GLU A 18 35.40 12.79 27.46
N LEU A 19 36.07 11.93 28.22
CA LEU A 19 36.26 12.10 29.65
C LEU A 19 37.29 13.21 29.92
N ILE A 20 36.89 14.24 30.67
CA ILE A 20 37.78 15.34 31.07
C ILE A 20 38.33 15.07 32.48
N CYS A 21 37.44 14.82 33.45
CA CYS A 21 37.84 14.52 34.81
C CYS A 21 36.77 13.72 35.56
N LEU A 22 37.23 13.00 36.58
CA LEU A 22 36.42 12.12 37.43
C LEU A 22 36.73 12.50 38.88
N ASN A 23 35.72 13.00 39.60
CA ASN A 23 35.88 13.51 40.96
C ASN A 23 35.07 12.66 41.94
N GLY A 24 35.68 12.33 43.09
CA GLY A 24 35.05 11.58 44.18
C GLY A 24 35.25 10.07 44.12
N VAL A 25 34.83 9.40 45.20
CA VAL A 25 34.84 7.93 45.34
C VAL A 25 33.40 7.44 45.51
N HIS A 26 33.08 6.28 44.96
CA HIS A 26 31.75 5.68 45.09
C HIS A 26 31.47 5.33 46.56
N ASN A 27 30.30 5.73 47.05
CA ASN A 27 29.80 5.44 48.39
C ASN A 27 28.87 4.21 48.43
N HIS A 28 28.94 3.36 47.41
CA HIS A 28 28.10 2.17 47.26
C HIS A 28 28.88 1.05 46.56
N LEU A 29 28.41 -0.18 46.70
CA LEU A 29 28.95 -1.34 46.00
C LEU A 29 28.63 -1.30 44.51
N SER A 30 29.45 -1.95 43.69
CA SER A 30 29.18 -2.12 42.26
C SER A 30 27.98 -3.06 42.06
N SER A 31 27.02 -2.67 41.21
CA SER A 31 25.98 -3.57 40.71
C SER A 31 26.14 -3.77 39.20
N PRO A 32 26.88 -4.83 38.79
CA PRO A 32 27.04 -5.18 37.38
C PRO A 32 25.70 -5.44 36.68
N GLU A 33 24.74 -6.02 37.38
CA GLU A 33 23.44 -6.44 36.83
C GLU A 33 22.58 -5.23 36.42
N GLN A 34 22.57 -4.18 37.25
CA GLN A 34 21.90 -2.92 36.93
C GLN A 34 22.54 -2.25 35.71
N LEU A 35 23.87 -2.32 35.61
CA LEU A 35 24.62 -1.71 34.52
C LEU A 35 24.35 -2.43 33.20
N GLU A 36 24.38 -3.76 33.19
CA GLU A 36 24.00 -4.62 32.06
C GLU A 36 22.58 -4.29 31.57
N ALA A 37 21.59 -4.31 32.47
CA ALA A 37 20.19 -4.02 32.13
C ALA A 37 19.99 -2.60 31.59
N LYS A 38 20.80 -1.63 32.02
CA LYS A 38 20.74 -0.24 31.55
C LYS A 38 21.34 -0.07 30.15
N LEU A 39 22.45 -0.76 29.85
CA LEU A 39 23.06 -0.74 28.52
C LEU A 39 22.10 -1.28 27.46
N VAL A 40 21.47 -2.43 27.73
CA VAL A 40 20.47 -3.02 26.82
C VAL A 40 19.27 -2.10 26.62
N ARG A 41 18.73 -1.52 27.70
CA ARG A 41 17.63 -0.55 27.60
C ARG A 41 17.98 0.68 26.75
N ASN A 42 19.20 1.20 26.87
CA ASN A 42 19.65 2.34 26.07
C ASN A 42 19.79 1.98 24.59
N LYS A 43 20.28 0.79 24.29
CA LYS A 43 20.40 0.29 22.91
C LYS A 43 19.04 0.07 22.27
N MET A 44 18.12 -0.60 22.96
CA MET A 44 16.73 -0.75 22.53
C MET A 44 16.05 0.62 22.33
N LYS A 45 16.22 1.58 23.24
CA LYS A 45 15.72 2.95 23.08
C LYS A 45 16.24 3.59 21.80
N LYS A 46 17.55 3.50 21.53
CA LYS A 46 18.13 4.05 20.30
C LYS A 46 17.47 3.43 19.06
N ARG A 47 17.36 2.10 19.00
CA ARG A 47 16.68 1.39 17.90
C ARG A 47 15.22 1.78 17.75
N ILE A 48 14.50 1.97 18.86
CA ILE A 48 13.09 2.37 18.83
C ILE A 48 12.90 3.76 18.22
N LEU A 49 13.87 4.66 18.40
CA LEU A 49 13.82 6.01 17.83
C LEU A 49 14.26 6.07 16.36
N THR A 50 15.05 5.11 15.90
CA THR A 50 15.60 5.11 14.54
C THR A 50 14.92 4.13 13.58
N GLU A 51 14.39 3.02 14.09
CA GLU A 51 13.83 1.94 13.29
C GLU A 51 12.29 1.94 13.34
N THR A 52 11.64 1.52 12.24
CA THR A 52 10.18 1.41 12.13
C THR A 52 9.64 0.03 12.50
N ILE A 53 10.52 -0.88 12.90
CA ILE A 53 10.21 -2.28 13.26
C ILE A 53 9.31 -2.30 14.53
N PRO A 54 8.41 -3.31 14.68
CA PRO A 54 7.61 -3.48 15.89
C PRO A 54 8.46 -3.51 17.17
N ILE A 55 8.01 -2.79 18.21
CA ILE A 55 8.73 -2.65 19.50
C ILE A 55 8.99 -4.02 20.15
N THR A 56 8.03 -4.95 20.03
CA THR A 56 8.17 -6.32 20.53
C THR A 56 9.34 -7.05 19.85
N LYS A 57 9.44 -6.94 18.52
CA LYS A 57 10.54 -7.54 17.76
C LYS A 57 11.90 -6.94 18.14
N ILE A 58 11.98 -5.63 18.35
CA ILE A 58 13.22 -4.98 18.85
C ILE A 58 13.60 -5.52 20.23
N TYR A 59 12.62 -5.69 21.12
CA TYR A 59 12.85 -6.25 22.45
C TYR A 59 13.38 -7.68 22.39
N ASP A 60 12.70 -8.56 21.64
CA ASP A 60 13.08 -9.97 21.51
C ASP A 60 14.49 -10.10 20.91
N GLU A 61 14.80 -9.37 19.84
CA GLU A 61 16.12 -9.39 19.21
C GLU A 61 17.23 -8.91 20.14
N GLU A 62 17.02 -7.80 20.86
CA GLU A 62 18.07 -7.25 21.73
C GLU A 62 18.27 -8.09 23.00
N ILE A 63 17.24 -8.74 23.55
CA ILE A 63 17.42 -9.67 24.68
C ILE A 63 18.25 -10.88 24.24
N VAL A 64 17.93 -11.48 23.08
CA VAL A 64 18.68 -12.63 22.55
C VAL A 64 20.14 -12.24 22.26
N LYS A 65 20.37 -11.08 21.64
CA LYS A 65 21.72 -10.59 21.33
C LYS A 65 22.53 -10.24 22.58
N ALA A 66 21.89 -9.72 23.62
CA ALA A 66 22.59 -9.23 24.81
C ALA A 66 23.13 -10.33 25.72
N LYS A 67 22.65 -11.59 25.60
CA LYS A 67 23.11 -12.75 26.41
C LYS A 67 23.26 -12.40 27.90
N LEU A 68 22.21 -11.82 28.47
CA LEU A 68 22.22 -11.29 29.84
C LEU A 68 22.40 -12.37 30.90
N SER A 69 23.02 -12.00 32.01
CA SER A 69 23.02 -12.81 33.24
C SER A 69 21.60 -13.00 33.78
N LYS A 70 21.33 -14.10 34.50
CA LYS A 70 19.99 -14.38 35.07
C LYS A 70 19.49 -13.23 35.95
N SER A 71 20.39 -12.66 36.76
CA SER A 71 20.11 -11.54 37.64
C SER A 71 19.83 -10.24 36.88
N ALA A 72 20.56 -9.94 35.80
CA ALA A 72 20.29 -8.77 34.97
C ALA A 72 18.99 -8.89 34.16
N ALA A 73 18.66 -10.11 33.70
CA ALA A 73 17.41 -10.40 33.00
C ALA A 73 16.18 -10.18 33.91
N ALA A 74 16.28 -10.51 35.20
CA ALA A 74 15.20 -10.29 36.17
C ALA A 74 14.90 -8.81 36.45
N ILE A 75 15.87 -7.92 36.22
CA ILE A 75 15.73 -6.46 36.39
C ILE A 75 15.03 -5.83 35.16
N LEU A 76 15.05 -6.50 34.00
CA LEU A 76 14.43 -5.95 32.81
C LEU A 76 12.90 -5.99 32.91
N PRO A 77 12.22 -4.91 32.47
CA PRO A 77 10.77 -4.91 32.39
C PRO A 77 10.30 -5.98 31.40
N THR A 78 9.11 -6.51 31.63
CA THR A 78 8.48 -7.48 30.73
C THR A 78 8.22 -6.85 29.35
N VAL A 79 8.04 -7.67 28.31
CA VAL A 79 7.78 -7.16 26.95
C VAL A 79 6.54 -6.26 26.89
N ILE A 80 5.53 -6.53 27.73
CA ILE A 80 4.28 -5.77 27.82
C ILE A 80 4.53 -4.39 28.43
N GLU A 81 5.19 -4.34 29.59
CA GLU A 81 5.55 -3.10 30.27
C GLU A 81 6.49 -2.26 29.41
N TYR A 82 7.48 -2.90 28.79
CA TYR A 82 8.43 -2.24 27.91
C TYR A 82 7.73 -1.66 26.69
N ARG A 83 6.83 -2.42 26.05
CA ARG A 83 6.01 -1.91 24.95
C ARG A 83 5.17 -0.72 25.37
N SER A 84 4.50 -0.75 26.52
CA SER A 84 3.67 0.36 27.00
C SER A 84 4.50 1.63 27.22
N ASN A 85 5.63 1.50 27.93
CA ASN A 85 6.52 2.61 28.24
C ASN A 85 7.19 3.17 26.97
N MET A 86 7.70 2.30 26.11
CA MET A 86 8.40 2.73 24.90
C MET A 86 7.45 3.20 23.81
N SER A 87 6.20 2.75 23.77
CA SER A 87 5.18 3.34 22.91
C SER A 87 4.93 4.80 23.28
N LYS A 88 4.92 5.14 24.57
CA LYS A 88 4.84 6.54 25.03
C LYS A 88 6.10 7.32 24.65
N THR A 89 7.29 6.75 24.80
CA THR A 89 8.55 7.41 24.40
C THR A 89 8.64 7.63 22.89
N ARG A 90 8.29 6.63 22.08
CA ARG A 90 8.20 6.76 20.61
C ARG A 90 7.16 7.82 20.24
N ARG A 91 6.02 7.88 20.94
CA ARG A 91 4.99 8.94 20.80
C ARG A 91 5.44 10.35 21.15
N LYS A 92 6.44 10.53 22.01
CA LYS A 92 6.99 11.86 22.33
C LYS A 92 7.83 12.44 21.18
N ILE A 93 8.31 11.59 20.27
CA ILE A 93 9.17 11.96 19.15
C ILE A 93 8.43 11.84 17.82
N THR A 94 7.51 10.88 17.69
CA THR A 94 6.54 10.89 16.58
C THR A 94 5.55 12.00 16.81
N SER A 95 5.35 12.85 15.80
CA SER A 95 4.36 13.92 15.76
C SER A 95 3.00 13.50 16.33
N VAL A 96 2.32 14.46 16.96
CA VAL A 96 0.98 14.28 17.54
C VAL A 96 0.09 13.56 16.53
N ILE A 97 -0.56 12.47 16.94
CA ILE A 97 -1.52 11.78 16.07
C ILE A 97 -2.66 12.76 15.83
N PRO A 98 -2.92 13.13 14.57
CA PRO A 98 -3.96 14.08 14.27
C PRO A 98 -5.35 13.67 14.73
N SER A 99 -6.08 14.58 15.36
CA SER A 99 -7.54 14.48 15.49
C SER A 99 -8.29 15.18 14.36
N THR A 100 -7.61 16.07 13.62
CA THR A 100 -8.18 16.90 12.54
C THR A 100 -7.30 16.84 11.29
N VAL A 101 -7.85 17.21 10.13
CA VAL A 101 -7.11 17.19 8.85
C VAL A 101 -6.10 18.35 8.71
N MET A 102 -6.14 19.30 9.65
CA MET A 102 -5.41 20.58 9.67
C MET A 102 -3.95 20.50 10.13
N ILE A 103 -3.37 19.31 10.17
CA ILE A 103 -2.05 19.15 10.78
C ILE A 103 -0.98 19.63 9.83
N GLU A 104 -0.06 20.44 10.33
CA GLU A 104 1.19 20.68 9.65
C GLU A 104 1.98 19.37 9.58
N ILE A 105 2.30 18.92 8.37
CA ILE A 105 3.13 17.74 8.15
C ILE A 105 4.56 18.16 8.44
N PRO A 106 5.26 17.57 9.42
CA PRO A 106 6.65 17.95 9.68
C PRO A 106 7.54 17.69 8.46
N GLU A 107 8.60 18.49 8.29
CA GLU A 107 9.51 18.44 7.13
C GLU A 107 10.03 17.02 6.84
N LEU A 108 10.39 16.26 7.89
CA LEU A 108 10.88 14.88 7.77
C LEU A 108 9.90 13.93 7.06
N TYR A 109 8.60 14.24 7.06
CA TYR A 109 7.55 13.46 6.39
C TYR A 109 7.21 14.03 5.01
N GLN A 110 7.66 15.23 4.69
CA GLN A 110 7.51 15.83 3.36
C GLN A 110 8.62 15.42 2.40
N GLN A 111 9.67 14.78 2.90
CA GLN A 111 10.86 14.41 2.13
C GLN A 111 11.02 12.89 1.95
N THR A 112 11.85 12.46 1.00
CA THR A 112 12.31 11.07 0.87
C THR A 112 13.34 10.76 1.96
N LEU A 113 13.78 9.49 2.07
CA LEU A 113 14.90 9.16 2.97
C LEU A 113 16.25 9.69 2.46
N SER A 114 16.31 10.14 1.20
CA SER A 114 17.40 10.85 0.56
C SER A 114 17.29 12.39 0.68
N ASN A 115 16.31 12.91 1.45
CA ASN A 115 16.03 14.34 1.66
C ASN A 115 15.54 15.09 0.42
N GLU A 116 14.97 14.41 -0.57
CA GLU A 116 14.34 15.04 -1.72
C GLU A 116 12.87 15.35 -1.44
N ARG A 117 12.26 16.29 -2.18
CA ARG A 117 10.83 16.58 -2.06
C ARG A 117 10.03 15.31 -2.39
N PHE A 118 9.16 14.91 -1.46
CA PHE A 118 8.31 13.73 -1.61
C PHE A 118 6.82 14.04 -1.49
N LEU A 119 6.43 14.96 -0.60
CA LEU A 119 5.08 15.52 -0.59
C LEU A 119 4.97 16.50 -1.77
N THR A 120 4.33 16.05 -2.83
CA THR A 120 4.21 16.81 -4.08
C THR A 120 2.99 17.72 -4.05
N ILE A 121 1.86 17.23 -3.54
CA ILE A 121 0.60 17.99 -3.46
C ILE A 121 0.09 17.99 -2.03
N ASP A 122 -0.26 19.17 -1.54
CA ASP A 122 -0.96 19.40 -0.28
C ASP A 122 -2.06 20.44 -0.50
N LEU A 123 -3.28 19.97 -0.76
CA LEU A 123 -4.38 20.81 -1.23
C LEU A 123 -5.60 20.66 -0.32
N PHE A 124 -6.14 21.78 0.16
CA PHE A 124 -7.44 21.82 0.83
C PHE A 124 -8.53 22.24 -0.16
N LEU A 125 -9.50 21.37 -0.42
CA LEU A 125 -10.63 21.69 -1.32
C LEU A 125 -11.60 22.70 -0.68
N LYS A 126 -11.62 22.78 0.65
CA LYS A 126 -12.37 23.75 1.44
C LYS A 126 -11.49 24.23 2.59
N ARG A 127 -11.68 25.47 3.04
CA ARG A 127 -10.86 26.05 4.11
C ARG A 127 -10.87 25.14 5.35
N GLY A 128 -9.75 24.46 5.56
CA GLY A 128 -9.50 23.51 6.63
C GLY A 128 -10.28 22.20 6.62
N GLN A 129 -10.83 21.80 5.46
CA GLN A 129 -11.52 20.54 5.25
C GLN A 129 -11.13 19.92 3.91
N ASP A 130 -11.44 18.63 3.73
CA ASP A 130 -11.26 17.92 2.46
C ASP A 130 -9.84 18.07 1.87
N ARG A 131 -8.83 17.63 2.63
CA ARG A 131 -7.42 17.72 2.24
C ARG A 131 -6.99 16.55 1.37
N ILE A 132 -6.34 16.85 0.25
CA ILE A 132 -5.67 15.91 -0.66
C ILE A 132 -4.17 15.98 -0.37
N LEU A 133 -3.56 14.81 -0.16
CA LEU A 133 -2.10 14.66 -0.06
C LEU A 133 -1.62 13.71 -1.15
N VAL A 134 -0.59 14.09 -1.89
CA VAL A 134 0.05 13.21 -2.87
C VAL A 134 1.54 13.14 -2.60
N PHE A 135 2.04 11.92 -2.49
CA PHE A 135 3.46 11.64 -2.31
C PHE A 135 4.05 10.96 -3.55
N ALA A 136 5.03 11.60 -4.17
CA ALA A 136 5.80 11.11 -5.30
C ALA A 136 7.10 11.92 -5.44
N SER A 137 8.20 11.28 -5.84
CA SER A 137 9.40 11.98 -6.30
C SER A 137 9.29 12.40 -7.76
N ASN A 138 10.16 13.31 -8.23
CA ASN A 138 10.22 13.69 -9.64
C ASN A 138 10.52 12.48 -10.53
N GLN A 139 11.50 11.65 -10.15
CA GLN A 139 11.84 10.42 -10.87
C GLN A 139 10.63 9.47 -10.99
N GLN A 140 9.82 9.36 -9.94
CA GLN A 140 8.57 8.61 -10.02
C GLN A 140 7.65 9.22 -11.08
N LEU A 141 7.35 10.52 -11.00
CA LEU A 141 6.45 11.19 -11.95
C LEU A 141 6.92 11.10 -13.41
N GLU A 142 8.23 11.16 -13.65
CA GLU A 142 8.81 10.97 -14.99
C GLU A 142 8.51 9.59 -15.56
N LEU A 143 8.53 8.57 -14.71
CA LEU A 143 8.35 7.17 -15.07
C LEU A 143 6.89 6.71 -15.09
N LEU A 144 5.94 7.60 -14.80
CA LEU A 144 4.51 7.32 -14.75
C LEU A 144 3.96 6.71 -16.06
N PHE A 145 4.65 6.95 -17.18
CA PHE A 145 4.23 6.51 -18.52
C PHE A 145 5.29 5.78 -19.34
N GLU A 146 6.51 5.71 -18.86
CA GLU A 146 7.61 5.08 -19.61
C GLU A 146 7.70 3.57 -19.34
N PHE A 147 7.22 3.12 -18.19
CA PHE A 147 7.35 1.74 -17.76
C PHE A 147 6.00 1.10 -17.50
N CYS A 148 5.62 0.15 -18.37
CA CYS A 148 4.54 -0.80 -18.10
C CYS A 148 5.03 -1.94 -17.18
N MET A 149 5.68 -1.59 -16.08
CA MET A 149 6.18 -2.56 -15.10
C MET A 149 5.16 -2.71 -13.98
N GLU A 150 4.56 -3.90 -13.89
CA GLU A 150 3.42 -4.25 -13.04
C GLU A 150 3.58 -3.90 -11.55
N ASP A 151 4.83 -3.85 -11.06
CA ASP A 151 5.17 -3.69 -9.64
C ASP A 151 5.65 -2.29 -9.24
N LEU A 152 5.81 -1.37 -10.20
CA LEU A 152 6.29 -0.04 -9.90
C LEU A 152 5.13 0.86 -9.43
N ARG A 153 5.32 1.54 -8.30
CA ARG A 153 4.32 2.45 -7.70
C ARG A 153 4.86 3.87 -7.77
N VAL A 154 4.05 4.73 -8.38
CA VAL A 154 4.52 6.02 -8.84
C VAL A 154 4.01 7.16 -7.96
N ALA A 155 2.79 7.06 -7.45
CA ALA A 155 2.24 8.05 -6.54
C ALA A 155 1.39 7.38 -5.45
N PHE A 156 1.38 7.97 -4.26
CA PHE A 156 0.49 7.63 -3.16
C PHE A 156 -0.43 8.81 -2.87
N CYS A 157 -1.73 8.64 -3.14
CA CYS A 157 -2.73 9.69 -2.97
C CYS A 157 -3.63 9.38 -1.77
N LEU A 158 -3.66 10.28 -0.78
CA LEU A 158 -4.62 10.25 0.32
C LEU A 158 -5.72 11.27 0.01
N LEU A 159 -6.94 10.76 -0.10
CA LEU A 159 -8.11 11.55 -0.46
C LEU A 159 -9.08 11.63 0.72
N PRO A 160 -9.79 12.76 0.88
CA PRO A 160 -10.75 12.93 1.97
C PRO A 160 -12.03 12.11 1.77
N ASN A 161 -12.39 11.82 0.51
CA ASN A 161 -13.60 11.11 0.14
C ASN A 161 -13.54 10.62 -1.32
N LYS A 162 -14.53 9.81 -1.72
CA LYS A 162 -14.68 9.21 -3.06
C LYS A 162 -15.68 9.98 -3.94
N ARG A 163 -15.48 11.29 -4.10
CA ARG A 163 -16.41 12.14 -4.88
C ARG A 163 -15.74 12.69 -6.14
N GLY A 164 -16.53 12.90 -7.19
CA GLY A 164 -16.05 13.45 -8.46
C GLY A 164 -15.23 14.73 -8.30
N LYS A 165 -15.69 15.71 -7.51
CA LYS A 165 -14.93 16.95 -7.23
C LYS A 165 -13.53 16.71 -6.67
N THR A 166 -13.36 15.69 -5.83
CA THR A 166 -12.06 15.33 -5.26
C THR A 166 -11.17 14.66 -6.31
N TYR A 167 -11.74 13.82 -7.17
CA TYR A 167 -11.01 13.21 -8.28
C TYR A 167 -10.62 14.21 -9.35
N THR A 168 -11.48 15.17 -9.71
CA THR A 168 -11.15 16.25 -10.65
C THR A 168 -9.95 17.03 -10.14
N ALA A 169 -9.99 17.51 -8.90
CA ALA A 169 -8.88 18.25 -8.30
C ALA A 169 -7.59 17.43 -8.23
N LEU A 170 -7.68 16.12 -7.91
CA LEU A 170 -6.52 15.24 -7.94
C LEU A 170 -5.91 15.15 -9.35
N MET A 171 -6.73 14.94 -10.38
CA MET A 171 -6.25 14.79 -11.77
C MET A 171 -5.63 16.07 -12.31
N GLU A 172 -6.24 17.23 -12.01
CA GLU A 172 -5.68 18.54 -12.35
C GLU A 172 -4.29 18.74 -11.72
N GLN A 173 -4.16 18.45 -10.42
CA GLN A 173 -2.90 18.58 -9.71
C GLN A 173 -1.84 17.59 -10.20
N LEU A 174 -2.23 16.34 -10.51
CA LEU A 174 -1.30 15.36 -11.09
C LEU A 174 -0.82 15.80 -12.49
N LYS A 175 -1.70 16.33 -13.34
CA LYS A 175 -1.31 16.90 -14.64
C LYS A 175 -0.26 18.00 -14.47
N GLU A 176 -0.48 18.90 -13.51
CA GLU A 176 0.46 19.98 -13.21
C GLU A 176 1.83 19.45 -12.75
N GLN A 177 1.87 18.52 -11.80
CA GLN A 177 3.14 17.95 -11.31
C GLN A 177 3.89 17.18 -12.39
N VAL A 178 3.18 16.48 -13.28
CA VAL A 178 3.80 15.76 -14.41
C VAL A 178 4.34 16.74 -15.46
N ASN A 179 3.64 17.86 -15.70
CA ASN A 179 4.13 18.92 -16.59
C ASN A 179 5.39 19.59 -16.04
N ILE A 180 5.51 19.77 -14.72
CA ILE A 180 6.70 20.34 -14.06
C ILE A 180 7.96 19.51 -14.35
N VAL A 181 7.84 18.17 -14.42
CA VAL A 181 8.94 17.27 -14.78
C VAL A 181 9.12 17.09 -16.29
N GLY A 182 8.49 17.95 -17.11
CA GLY A 182 8.66 17.96 -18.57
C GLY A 182 7.98 16.77 -19.28
N LYS A 183 7.03 16.10 -18.64
CA LYS A 183 6.24 15.02 -19.23
C LYS A 183 4.81 15.47 -19.46
N GLN A 184 4.05 14.72 -20.27
CA GLN A 184 2.63 14.94 -20.49
C GLN A 184 1.82 13.82 -19.86
N PHE A 185 0.82 14.18 -19.04
CA PHE A 185 -0.11 13.22 -18.45
C PHE A 185 -1.15 12.78 -19.51
N ASN A 186 -0.78 11.80 -20.35
CA ASN A 186 -1.60 11.31 -21.48
C ASN A 186 -1.69 9.77 -21.52
N PRO A 187 -2.38 9.14 -20.56
CA PRO A 187 -2.57 7.69 -20.53
C PRO A 187 -3.40 7.20 -21.72
N LYS A 188 -3.01 6.06 -22.30
CA LYS A 188 -3.79 5.37 -23.35
C LYS A 188 -4.94 4.53 -22.79
N ARG A 189 -4.80 4.07 -21.55
CA ARG A 189 -5.76 3.19 -20.90
C ARG A 189 -5.77 3.43 -19.39
N PHE A 190 -6.95 3.41 -18.79
CA PHE A 190 -7.16 3.30 -17.36
C PHE A 190 -7.70 1.92 -17.01
N VAL A 191 -7.11 1.30 -15.99
CA VAL A 191 -7.64 0.09 -15.37
C VAL A 191 -7.91 0.44 -13.91
N THR A 192 -9.18 0.51 -13.55
CA THR A 192 -9.61 0.82 -12.18
C THR A 192 -10.72 -0.15 -11.78
N ASP A 193 -10.97 -0.29 -10.49
CA ASP A 193 -12.20 -0.92 -10.02
C ASP A 193 -13.39 0.00 -10.39
N TYR A 194 -14.60 -0.57 -10.42
CA TYR A 194 -15.82 0.20 -10.64
C TYR A 194 -16.03 1.22 -9.51
N GLU A 195 -15.67 2.47 -9.80
CA GLU A 195 -15.80 3.58 -8.88
C GLU A 195 -16.61 4.71 -9.52
N PRO A 196 -17.92 4.84 -9.20
CA PRO A 196 -18.81 5.76 -9.90
C PRO A 196 -18.43 7.24 -9.74
N GLY A 197 -17.64 7.58 -8.72
CA GLY A 197 -17.10 8.93 -8.54
C GLY A 197 -15.89 9.22 -9.43
N LEU A 198 -15.15 8.20 -9.87
CA LEU A 198 -13.90 8.33 -10.62
C LEU A 198 -14.11 8.14 -12.12
N MET A 199 -14.87 7.13 -12.54
CA MET A 199 -15.01 6.80 -13.97
C MET A 199 -15.48 7.99 -14.83
N PRO A 200 -16.55 8.73 -14.45
CA PRO A 200 -17.01 9.86 -15.26
C PRO A 200 -15.96 10.97 -15.36
N ILE A 201 -15.13 11.14 -14.32
CA ILE A 201 -14.05 12.12 -14.32
C ILE A 201 -12.94 11.69 -15.27
N LEU A 202 -12.57 10.41 -15.30
CA LEU A 202 -11.57 9.90 -16.23
C LEU A 202 -12.04 10.02 -17.69
N GLU A 203 -13.30 9.72 -17.98
CA GLU A 203 -13.89 9.87 -19.31
C GLU A 203 -13.94 11.34 -19.76
N GLN A 204 -14.30 12.25 -18.85
CA GLN A 204 -14.32 13.69 -19.13
C GLN A 204 -12.92 14.26 -19.35
N GLU A 205 -11.96 13.90 -18.49
CA GLU A 205 -10.60 14.44 -18.50
C GLU A 205 -9.71 13.80 -19.57
N PHE A 206 -10.02 12.56 -19.98
CA PHE A 206 -9.25 11.75 -20.95
C PHE A 206 -10.19 11.01 -21.92
N PRO A 207 -10.94 11.71 -22.77
CA PRO A 207 -11.95 11.10 -23.66
C PRO A 207 -11.36 10.14 -24.70
N LYS A 208 -10.05 10.20 -24.94
CA LYS A 208 -9.32 9.31 -25.84
C LYS A 208 -8.74 8.07 -25.15
N ALA A 209 -8.68 8.07 -23.81
CA ALA A 209 -8.15 6.95 -23.06
C ALA A 209 -9.22 5.86 -22.97
N LEU A 210 -8.84 4.60 -23.18
CA LEU A 210 -9.74 3.49 -22.96
C LEU A 210 -9.91 3.26 -21.46
N HIS A 211 -11.12 3.37 -20.93
CA HIS A 211 -11.42 2.88 -19.60
C HIS A 211 -11.79 1.41 -19.70
N SER A 212 -11.01 0.54 -19.08
CA SER A 212 -11.37 -0.87 -18.91
C SER A 212 -11.50 -1.23 -17.44
N ASP A 213 -12.51 -2.05 -17.12
CA ASP A 213 -12.64 -2.68 -15.82
C ASP A 213 -11.57 -3.78 -15.65
N CYS A 214 -11.53 -4.44 -14.50
CA CYS A 214 -10.72 -5.64 -14.31
C CYS A 214 -11.56 -6.90 -14.61
N MET A 215 -10.99 -7.90 -15.32
CA MET A 215 -11.69 -9.17 -15.61
C MET A 215 -12.10 -9.92 -14.35
N PHE A 216 -11.34 -9.78 -13.26
CA PHE A 216 -11.73 -10.33 -11.96
C PHE A 216 -13.05 -9.71 -11.47
N HIS A 217 -13.16 -8.38 -11.51
CA HIS A 217 -14.37 -7.66 -11.10
C HIS A 217 -15.55 -7.98 -12.02
N PHE A 218 -15.34 -7.99 -13.34
CA PHE A 218 -16.34 -8.42 -14.32
C PHE A 218 -16.90 -9.82 -14.00
N ASN A 219 -16.01 -10.81 -13.82
CA ASN A 219 -16.40 -12.17 -13.47
C ASN A 219 -17.11 -12.22 -12.11
N GLN A 220 -16.62 -11.46 -11.13
CA GLN A 220 -17.22 -11.40 -9.78
C GLN A 220 -18.66 -10.89 -9.83
N VAL A 221 -18.97 -9.88 -10.64
CA VAL A 221 -20.33 -9.35 -10.80
C VAL A 221 -21.26 -10.42 -11.40
N ILE A 222 -20.80 -11.16 -12.41
CA ILE A 222 -21.58 -12.26 -13.01
C ILE A 222 -21.79 -13.37 -11.98
N HIS A 223 -20.76 -13.75 -11.22
CA HIS A 223 -20.88 -14.72 -10.13
C HIS A 223 -21.89 -14.30 -9.05
N ARG A 224 -21.92 -13.02 -8.66
CA ARG A 224 -22.94 -12.51 -7.73
C ARG A 224 -24.35 -12.70 -8.29
N LYS A 225 -24.53 -12.55 -9.60
CA LYS A 225 -25.82 -12.77 -10.27
C LYS A 225 -26.19 -14.25 -10.37
N ILE A 226 -25.23 -15.14 -10.64
CA ILE A 226 -25.43 -16.59 -10.53
C ILE A 226 -25.98 -16.95 -9.14
N THR A 227 -25.37 -16.43 -8.08
CA THR A 227 -25.86 -16.64 -6.71
C THR A 227 -27.23 -16.03 -6.46
N ALA A 228 -27.46 -14.79 -6.94
CA ALA A 228 -28.73 -14.10 -6.74
C ALA A 228 -29.92 -14.80 -7.46
N PHE A 229 -29.66 -15.49 -8.57
CA PHE A 229 -30.65 -16.30 -9.27
C PHE A 229 -30.80 -17.73 -8.71
N GLY A 230 -30.18 -18.03 -7.56
CA GLY A 230 -30.31 -19.34 -6.90
C GLY A 230 -29.48 -20.47 -7.54
N LEU A 231 -28.60 -20.15 -8.49
CA LEU A 231 -27.84 -21.14 -9.27
C LEU A 231 -26.55 -21.62 -8.57
N SER A 232 -26.32 -21.26 -7.30
CA SER A 232 -25.07 -21.58 -6.61
C SER A 232 -24.79 -23.08 -6.53
N ARG A 233 -25.82 -23.89 -6.28
CA ARG A 233 -25.68 -25.35 -6.17
C ARG A 233 -25.34 -25.96 -7.53
N ASP A 234 -26.04 -25.54 -8.58
CA ASP A 234 -25.80 -26.00 -9.95
C ASP A 234 -24.41 -25.58 -10.43
N TYR A 235 -24.01 -24.33 -10.19
CA TYR A 235 -22.67 -23.87 -10.55
C TYR A 235 -21.56 -24.69 -9.86
N LEU A 236 -21.79 -25.14 -8.61
CA LEU A 236 -20.80 -25.92 -7.87
C LEU A 236 -20.76 -27.39 -8.31
N HIS A 237 -21.92 -28.01 -8.53
CA HIS A 237 -22.05 -29.46 -8.68
C HIS A 237 -22.42 -29.93 -10.09
N ASN A 238 -22.82 -29.04 -11.00
CA ASN A 238 -23.15 -29.36 -12.38
C ASN A 238 -22.11 -28.75 -13.32
N GLU A 239 -21.24 -29.61 -13.87
CA GLU A 239 -20.15 -29.21 -14.76
C GLU A 239 -20.65 -28.51 -16.02
N SER A 240 -21.72 -29.01 -16.65
CA SER A 240 -22.28 -28.40 -17.85
C SER A 240 -22.77 -26.97 -17.60
N ILE A 241 -23.48 -26.74 -16.49
CA ILE A 241 -23.95 -25.39 -16.11
C ILE A 241 -22.78 -24.47 -15.77
N ARG A 242 -21.80 -24.98 -15.03
CA ARG A 242 -20.58 -24.23 -14.70
C ARG A 242 -19.82 -23.79 -15.95
N ASP A 243 -19.68 -24.67 -16.93
CA ASP A 243 -18.95 -24.39 -18.17
C ASP A 243 -19.71 -23.40 -19.05
N GLN A 244 -21.04 -23.48 -19.14
CA GLN A 244 -21.85 -22.48 -19.84
C GLN A 244 -21.74 -21.09 -19.18
N CYS A 245 -21.76 -21.02 -17.84
CA CYS A 245 -21.49 -19.77 -17.12
C CYS A 245 -20.09 -19.23 -17.42
N ARG A 246 -19.07 -20.11 -17.51
CA ARG A 246 -17.70 -19.73 -17.86
C ARG A 246 -17.58 -19.29 -19.32
N GLN A 247 -18.31 -19.90 -20.24
CA GLN A 247 -18.38 -19.46 -21.65
C GLN A 247 -18.96 -18.05 -21.74
N LEU A 248 -20.00 -17.75 -20.96
CA LEU A 248 -20.57 -16.40 -20.88
C LEU A 248 -19.53 -15.39 -20.39
N MET A 249 -18.80 -15.71 -19.31
CA MET A 249 -17.68 -14.89 -18.81
C MET A 249 -16.54 -14.75 -19.84
N ALA A 250 -16.24 -15.83 -20.58
CA ALA A 250 -15.20 -15.85 -21.61
C ALA A 250 -15.55 -15.00 -22.84
N SER A 251 -16.79 -14.53 -22.99
CA SER A 251 -17.16 -13.56 -24.04
C SER A 251 -16.34 -12.26 -23.95
N SER A 252 -15.82 -11.93 -22.76
CA SER A 252 -14.89 -10.82 -22.57
C SER A 252 -13.54 -11.02 -23.27
N LEU A 253 -13.19 -12.25 -23.66
CA LEU A 253 -11.94 -12.58 -24.33
C LEU A 253 -12.07 -12.73 -25.84
N THR A 254 -13.25 -12.46 -26.39
CA THR A 254 -13.54 -12.61 -27.82
C THR A 254 -13.20 -11.31 -28.54
N PRO A 255 -12.71 -11.36 -29.80
CA PRO A 255 -12.58 -10.17 -30.63
C PRO A 255 -13.84 -9.30 -30.56
N ILE A 256 -13.69 -8.00 -30.34
CA ILE A 256 -14.79 -7.07 -30.03
C ILE A 256 -15.92 -7.14 -31.08
N ASP A 257 -15.53 -7.26 -32.35
CA ASP A 257 -16.41 -7.41 -33.51
C ASP A 257 -17.21 -8.72 -33.52
N GLU A 258 -16.69 -9.77 -32.89
CA GLU A 258 -17.34 -11.09 -32.81
C GLU A 258 -18.14 -11.32 -31.52
N VAL A 259 -18.01 -10.45 -30.51
CA VAL A 259 -18.70 -10.60 -29.20
C VAL A 259 -20.21 -10.79 -29.38
N LYS A 260 -20.86 -9.96 -30.20
CA LYS A 260 -22.31 -10.03 -30.43
C LYS A 260 -22.71 -11.32 -31.15
N ASN A 261 -21.89 -11.80 -32.08
CA ASN A 261 -22.15 -13.04 -32.82
C ASN A 261 -21.98 -14.26 -31.91
N GLN A 262 -20.93 -14.30 -31.09
CA GLN A 262 -20.73 -15.34 -30.11
C GLN A 262 -21.87 -15.38 -29.09
N PHE A 263 -22.32 -14.21 -28.59
CA PHE A 263 -23.44 -14.16 -27.66
C PHE A 263 -24.71 -14.75 -28.25
N LYS A 264 -25.04 -14.45 -29.52
CA LYS A 264 -26.18 -15.07 -30.23
C LYS A 264 -26.07 -16.60 -30.26
N ARG A 265 -24.87 -17.16 -30.49
CA ARG A 265 -24.65 -18.62 -30.46
C ARG A 265 -24.84 -19.18 -29.05
N LEU A 266 -24.37 -18.47 -28.01
CA LEU A 266 -24.58 -18.88 -26.62
C LEU A 266 -26.07 -18.97 -26.29
N GLN A 267 -26.88 -18.01 -26.77
CA GLN A 267 -28.34 -18.02 -26.55
C GLN A 267 -29.04 -19.26 -27.12
N THR A 268 -28.50 -19.90 -28.15
CA THR A 268 -29.13 -21.09 -28.76
C THR A 268 -28.71 -22.40 -28.11
N ILE A 269 -27.54 -22.44 -27.45
CA ILE A 269 -26.96 -23.68 -26.90
C ILE A 269 -27.06 -23.77 -25.37
N MET A 270 -27.21 -22.62 -24.69
CA MET A 270 -27.25 -22.59 -23.23
C MET A 270 -28.57 -23.14 -22.69
N SER A 271 -28.47 -23.77 -21.51
CA SER A 271 -29.59 -24.35 -20.79
C SER A 271 -30.65 -23.29 -20.44
N THR A 272 -31.91 -23.68 -20.51
CA THR A 272 -33.04 -22.84 -20.07
C THR A 272 -32.95 -22.44 -18.60
N LEU A 273 -32.27 -23.25 -17.77
CA LEU A 273 -31.97 -22.93 -16.37
C LEU A 273 -31.15 -21.63 -16.21
N LEU A 274 -30.37 -21.26 -17.23
CA LEU A 274 -29.58 -20.02 -17.26
C LEU A 274 -30.31 -18.84 -17.91
N GLY A 275 -31.62 -18.97 -18.16
CA GLY A 275 -32.42 -17.95 -18.86
C GLY A 275 -32.34 -16.56 -18.23
N ASP A 276 -32.50 -16.46 -16.91
CA ASP A 276 -32.43 -15.18 -16.19
C ASP A 276 -31.02 -14.57 -16.23
N LEU A 277 -29.98 -15.42 -16.16
CA LEU A 277 -28.59 -14.98 -16.27
C LEU A 277 -28.29 -14.45 -17.68
N LEU A 278 -28.76 -15.14 -18.72
CA LEU A 278 -28.65 -14.72 -20.11
C LEU A 278 -29.37 -13.40 -20.38
N LEU A 279 -30.58 -13.26 -19.84
CA LEU A 279 -31.37 -12.05 -19.98
C LEU A 279 -30.67 -10.87 -19.29
N TYR A 280 -30.20 -11.07 -18.05
CA TYR A 280 -29.37 -10.09 -17.35
C TYR A 280 -28.15 -9.70 -18.18
N PHE A 281 -27.42 -10.68 -18.73
CA PHE A 281 -26.19 -10.41 -19.48
C PHE A 281 -26.47 -9.60 -20.76
N LYS A 282 -27.55 -9.95 -21.47
CA LYS A 282 -28.02 -9.21 -22.64
C LYS A 282 -28.28 -7.74 -22.30
N HIS A 283 -29.04 -7.47 -21.25
CA HIS A 283 -29.43 -6.10 -20.90
C HIS A 283 -28.29 -5.28 -20.30
N GLN A 284 -27.41 -5.89 -19.51
CA GLN A 284 -26.33 -5.17 -18.83
C GLN A 284 -25.09 -4.97 -19.71
N TRP A 285 -24.65 -6.03 -20.41
CA TRP A 285 -23.33 -6.08 -21.03
C TRP A 285 -23.36 -6.01 -22.56
N MET A 286 -24.44 -6.46 -23.21
CA MET A 286 -24.55 -6.41 -24.68
C MET A 286 -25.18 -5.11 -25.19
N TYR A 287 -26.21 -4.63 -24.49
CA TYR A 287 -27.05 -3.50 -24.91
C TYR A 287 -27.30 -2.48 -23.79
N GLY A 288 -26.52 -2.56 -22.71
CA GLY A 288 -26.65 -1.69 -21.55
C GLY A 288 -25.83 -0.42 -21.66
N VAL A 289 -25.70 0.28 -20.52
CA VAL A 289 -24.91 1.51 -20.39
C VAL A 289 -23.41 1.23 -20.44
N VAL A 290 -22.99 0.03 -20.04
CA VAL A 290 -21.58 -0.37 -20.09
C VAL A 290 -21.24 -0.83 -21.50
N SER A 291 -20.32 -0.13 -22.17
CA SER A 291 -19.91 -0.46 -23.53
C SER A 291 -19.09 -1.75 -23.57
N ILE A 292 -19.08 -2.43 -24.72
CA ILE A 292 -18.35 -3.70 -24.90
C ILE A 292 -16.86 -3.50 -24.66
N GLU A 293 -16.32 -2.37 -25.11
CA GLU A 293 -14.91 -2.00 -24.99
C GLU A 293 -14.45 -1.92 -23.52
N MET A 294 -15.33 -1.55 -22.59
CA MET A 294 -14.97 -1.43 -21.16
C MET A 294 -14.72 -2.78 -20.50
N TRP A 295 -15.49 -3.81 -20.85
CA TRP A 295 -15.41 -5.14 -20.23
C TRP A 295 -14.79 -6.20 -21.15
N ASN A 296 -14.34 -5.81 -22.34
CA ASN A 296 -13.60 -6.69 -23.24
C ASN A 296 -12.09 -6.62 -22.96
N PHE A 297 -11.49 -7.79 -22.78
CA PHE A 297 -10.08 -8.00 -22.46
C PHE A 297 -9.33 -8.77 -23.56
N HIS A 298 -9.90 -8.85 -24.77
CA HIS A 298 -9.19 -9.38 -25.93
C HIS A 298 -7.97 -8.50 -26.24
N ASN A 299 -6.80 -9.14 -26.44
CA ASN A 299 -5.51 -8.45 -26.61
C ASN A 299 -5.11 -7.50 -25.46
N VAL A 300 -5.60 -7.75 -24.25
CA VAL A 300 -5.14 -7.03 -23.05
C VAL A 300 -4.13 -7.90 -22.30
N ASP A 301 -2.93 -7.36 -22.08
CA ASP A 301 -1.84 -8.06 -21.38
C ASP A 301 -2.17 -8.28 -19.90
N HIS A 302 -2.73 -7.25 -19.23
CA HIS A 302 -3.08 -7.30 -17.81
C HIS A 302 -4.60 -7.31 -17.60
N ARG A 303 -5.17 -8.51 -17.54
CA ARG A 303 -6.62 -8.72 -17.42
C ARG A 303 -7.12 -8.74 -15.98
N THR A 304 -6.22 -8.95 -15.01
CA THR A 304 -6.55 -9.07 -13.59
C THR A 304 -5.74 -8.09 -12.75
N ASN A 305 -6.31 -7.60 -11.66
CA ASN A 305 -5.68 -6.72 -10.66
C ASN A 305 -4.78 -7.47 -9.66
N ASN A 306 -4.43 -8.75 -9.91
CA ASN A 306 -3.65 -9.59 -9.00
C ASN A 306 -2.35 -8.93 -8.50
N THR A 307 -1.69 -8.14 -9.34
CA THR A 307 -0.47 -7.40 -8.99
C THR A 307 -0.76 -6.32 -7.96
N SER A 308 -1.82 -5.53 -8.16
CA SER A 308 -2.34 -4.55 -7.21
C SER A 308 -2.80 -5.21 -5.91
N GLU A 309 -3.52 -6.33 -5.96
CA GLU A 309 -3.98 -7.06 -4.76
C GLU A 309 -2.81 -7.64 -3.95
N THR A 310 -1.84 -8.25 -4.64
CA THR A 310 -0.62 -8.80 -4.01
C THR A 310 0.18 -7.69 -3.34
N TYR A 311 0.33 -6.55 -4.03
CA TYR A 311 0.96 -5.37 -3.46
C TYR A 311 0.21 -4.87 -2.22
N ASN A 312 -1.11 -4.71 -2.31
CA ASN A 312 -1.94 -4.23 -1.21
C ASN A 312 -1.84 -5.13 0.01
N LEU A 313 -1.82 -6.45 -0.18
CA LEU A 313 -1.61 -7.42 0.89
C LEU A 313 -0.23 -7.29 1.52
N ARG A 314 0.84 -7.17 0.72
CA ARG A 314 2.21 -6.94 1.20
C ARG A 314 2.30 -5.63 1.99
N PHE A 315 1.71 -4.56 1.47
CA PHE A 315 1.69 -3.24 2.07
C PHE A 315 0.96 -3.26 3.43
N ALA A 316 -0.23 -3.86 3.48
CA ALA A 316 -1.00 -4.03 4.71
C ALA A 316 -0.25 -4.90 5.75
N THR A 317 0.40 -5.98 5.31
CA THR A 317 1.22 -6.83 6.18
C THR A 317 2.35 -6.04 6.82
N ARG A 318 3.00 -5.16 6.05
CA ARG A 318 4.11 -4.33 6.54
C ARG A 318 3.70 -3.16 7.41
N LEU A 319 2.50 -2.61 7.22
CA LEU A 319 1.90 -1.70 8.19
C LEU A 319 1.68 -2.38 9.54
N SER A 320 1.47 -3.71 9.54
CA SER A 320 1.34 -4.57 10.73
C SER A 320 0.29 -4.06 11.75
N ARG A 321 -0.68 -3.28 11.27
CA ARG A 321 -1.75 -2.65 12.07
C ARG A 321 -3.00 -2.51 11.21
N LYS A 322 -4.17 -2.82 11.81
CA LYS A 322 -5.48 -2.66 11.15
C LYS A 322 -5.83 -1.19 10.87
N HIS A 323 -5.43 -0.30 11.78
CA HIS A 323 -5.65 1.16 11.66
C HIS A 323 -4.33 1.89 11.91
N PRO A 324 -3.46 2.01 10.88
CA PRO A 324 -2.23 2.78 11.00
C PRO A 324 -2.54 4.28 11.16
N ASN A 325 -1.69 5.01 11.88
CA ASN A 325 -1.75 6.47 11.84
C ASN A 325 -1.02 7.01 10.60
N VAL A 326 -1.28 8.27 10.25
CA VAL A 326 -0.72 8.90 9.04
C VAL A 326 0.80 8.88 9.04
N TRP A 327 1.46 9.06 10.18
CA TRP A 327 2.93 9.04 10.29
C TRP A 327 3.54 7.68 9.95
N SER A 328 2.91 6.61 10.45
CA SER A 328 3.35 5.23 10.16
C SER A 328 3.12 4.89 8.68
N PHE A 329 2.07 5.44 8.08
CA PHE A 329 1.82 5.33 6.65
C PHE A 329 2.91 6.06 5.85
N ILE A 330 3.19 7.33 6.17
CA ILE A 330 4.21 8.13 5.46
C ILE A 330 5.58 7.46 5.55
N GLN A 331 5.98 6.99 6.73
CA GLN A 331 7.24 6.25 6.90
C GLN A 331 7.31 5.00 6.03
N LEU A 332 6.20 4.29 5.85
CA LEU A 332 6.17 3.11 5.00
C LEU A 332 6.30 3.48 3.53
N ILE A 333 5.62 4.54 3.05
CA ILE A 333 5.74 4.95 1.65
C ILE A 333 7.12 5.54 1.33
N GLN A 334 7.78 6.22 2.28
CA GLN A 334 9.20 6.60 2.17
C GLN A 334 10.10 5.36 2.03
N CYS A 335 9.81 4.30 2.79
CA CYS A 335 10.51 3.03 2.65
C CYS A 335 10.20 2.34 1.30
N GLU A 336 8.98 2.46 0.77
CA GLU A 336 8.64 1.94 -0.57
C GLU A 336 9.35 2.72 -1.68
N HIS A 337 9.52 4.02 -1.52
CA HIS A 337 10.29 4.85 -2.45
C HIS A 337 11.75 4.35 -2.57
N VAL A 338 12.43 4.03 -1.46
CA VAL A 338 13.79 3.43 -1.54
C VAL A 338 13.81 2.11 -2.31
N ARG A 339 12.76 1.29 -2.22
CA ARG A 339 12.66 0.04 -3.01
C ARG A 339 12.42 0.32 -4.48
N PHE A 340 11.64 1.35 -4.78
CA PHE A 340 11.44 1.84 -6.14
C PHE A 340 12.79 2.23 -6.74
N GLU A 341 13.58 3.08 -6.08
CA GLU A 341 14.91 3.50 -6.56
C GLU A 341 15.85 2.31 -6.74
N HIS A 342 15.92 1.41 -5.76
CA HIS A 342 16.75 0.21 -5.85
C HIS A 342 16.33 -0.69 -7.02
N THR A 343 15.04 -0.80 -7.31
CA THR A 343 14.54 -1.58 -8.46
C THR A 343 14.98 -0.94 -9.77
N LEU A 344 14.96 0.39 -9.87
CA LEU A 344 15.46 1.10 -11.06
C LEU A 344 16.95 0.89 -11.27
N ILE A 345 17.77 1.03 -10.23
CA ILE A 345 19.21 0.78 -10.30
C ILE A 345 19.49 -0.65 -10.80
N GLN A 346 18.73 -1.63 -10.31
CA GLN A 346 18.86 -3.01 -10.77
C GLN A 346 18.49 -3.18 -12.25
N LEU A 347 17.41 -2.53 -12.69
CA LEU A 347 16.98 -2.56 -14.09
C LEU A 347 18.03 -1.91 -15.02
N ASP A 348 18.56 -0.75 -14.63
CA ASP A 348 19.60 -0.04 -15.38
C ASP A 348 20.89 -0.87 -15.47
N ALA A 349 21.18 -1.66 -14.43
CA ALA A 349 22.27 -2.64 -14.41
C ALA A 349 21.96 -3.93 -15.21
N GLY A 350 20.82 -4.01 -15.90
CA GLY A 350 20.42 -5.14 -16.74
C GLY A 350 19.77 -6.32 -15.99
N ALA A 351 19.37 -6.15 -14.73
CA ALA A 351 18.70 -7.21 -13.99
C ALA A 351 17.30 -7.49 -14.56
N SER A 352 16.98 -8.77 -14.78
CA SER A 352 15.63 -9.17 -15.13
C SER A 352 14.75 -9.21 -13.88
N ILE A 353 13.60 -8.52 -13.88
CA ILE A 353 12.62 -8.68 -12.80
C ILE A 353 12.06 -10.11 -12.85
N PRO A 354 12.09 -10.85 -11.72
CA PRO A 354 11.53 -12.19 -11.69
C PRO A 354 10.04 -12.13 -11.99
N LYS A 355 9.62 -12.71 -13.13
CA LYS A 355 8.20 -12.88 -13.47
C LYS A 355 7.51 -13.59 -12.31
N GLN A 356 6.38 -13.05 -11.82
CA GLN A 356 5.58 -13.72 -10.80
C GLN A 356 5.34 -15.17 -11.25
N SER A 357 5.73 -16.13 -10.40
CA SER A 357 5.65 -17.54 -10.80
C SER A 357 4.20 -17.88 -11.16
N LYS A 358 3.98 -18.50 -12.31
CA LYS A 358 2.66 -18.98 -12.79
C LYS A 358 2.02 -20.07 -11.90
N LYS A 359 2.45 -20.24 -10.64
CA LYS A 359 2.03 -21.34 -9.75
C LYS A 359 0.61 -21.22 -9.17
N LYS A 360 -0.18 -20.19 -9.52
CA LYS A 360 -1.60 -20.08 -9.12
C LYS A 360 -2.61 -19.99 -10.28
N GLN A 361 -2.22 -20.35 -11.51
CA GLN A 361 -3.15 -20.48 -12.65
C GLN A 361 -3.77 -21.89 -12.77
N LYS A 362 -3.82 -22.68 -11.68
CA LYS A 362 -4.40 -24.04 -11.69
C LYS A 362 -5.83 -24.14 -11.14
N LEU A 363 -6.52 -23.02 -10.87
CA LEU A 363 -7.91 -23.04 -10.39
C LEU A 363 -8.96 -22.70 -11.46
N PHE A 364 -8.54 -22.43 -12.70
CA PHE A 364 -9.43 -22.19 -13.84
C PHE A 364 -8.88 -22.85 -15.11
N LYS A 365 -8.55 -24.13 -15.03
CA LYS A 365 -8.53 -25.00 -16.22
C LYS A 365 -9.77 -25.85 -16.20
#